data_AF-A0A6A4I706-F1
#
_entry.id   AF-A0A6A4I706-F1
#
_cell.length_a   1.000
_cell.length_b   1.000
_cell.length_c   1.000
_cell.angle_alpha   90.00
_cell.angle_beta   90.00
_cell.angle_gamma   90.00
#
_symmetry.space_group_name_H-M   'P 1'
#
loop_
_entity.id
_entity.type
_entity.pdbx_description
1 polymer ?
#
loop_
_entity_poly.entity_id
_entity_poly.type
_entity_poly.pdbx_seq_one_letter_code
_entity_poly.pdbx_strand_id
1 'polypeptide(L)'
;CPVCKWEQVNKRLPDFQRHLKTHARADKEDRTMGWWCKGIPEGAEEYLFHDHMRVGGCCQTFSRRDALKRHTSNMNVPCTGVLAWGLKEE
;
A
#
# COMPACT_ATOMS: atom_id res chain seq x y z
N CYS A 1 24.36 -5.50 1.94
CA CYS A 1 23.19 -6.36 2.23
C CYS A 1 23.54 -7.76 1.72
N PRO A 2 23.14 -8.86 2.37
CA PRO A 2 23.46 -10.20 1.86
C PRO A 2 22.81 -10.52 0.50
N VAL A 3 21.73 -9.82 0.13
CA VAL A 3 20.98 -10.04 -1.12
C VAL A 3 21.34 -9.02 -2.21
N CYS A 4 21.88 -7.85 -1.84
CA CYS A 4 22.28 -6.84 -2.82
C CYS A 4 23.42 -5.94 -2.33
N LYS A 5 23.95 -5.10 -3.24
CA LYS A 5 25.08 -4.19 -2.97
C LYS A 5 24.73 -3.01 -2.04
N TRP A 6 23.50 -2.90 -1.54
CA TRP A 6 23.13 -1.80 -0.64
C TRP A 6 23.83 -1.92 0.70
N GLU A 7 24.45 -0.84 1.15
CA GLU A 7 25.14 -0.74 2.43
C GLU A 7 24.45 0.25 3.35
N GLN A 8 24.36 -0.10 4.63
CA GLN A 8 23.72 0.76 5.59
C GLN A 8 24.70 1.70 6.27
N VAL A 9 24.56 3.00 5.99
CA VAL A 9 25.46 4.04 6.52
C VAL A 9 25.20 4.41 7.99
N ASN A 10 23.94 4.42 8.44
CA ASN A 10 23.58 4.92 9.77
C ASN A 10 23.61 3.87 10.89
N LYS A 11 24.00 2.62 10.59
CA LYS A 11 24.08 1.45 11.51
C LYS A 11 22.81 1.11 12.31
N ARG A 12 21.64 1.67 11.97
CA ARG A 12 20.38 1.42 12.68
C ARG A 12 19.74 0.10 12.25
N LEU A 13 19.77 -0.92 13.10
CA LEU A 13 19.16 -2.22 12.80
C LEU A 13 17.71 -2.16 12.23
N PRO A 14 16.80 -1.27 12.68
CA PRO A 14 15.46 -1.16 12.09
C PRO A 14 15.45 -0.78 10.61
N ASP A 15 16.39 0.06 10.17
CA ASP A 15 16.52 0.45 8.77
C ASP A 15 17.12 -0.71 7.95
N PHE A 16 18.01 -1.52 8.54
CA PHE A 16 18.54 -2.74 7.92
C PHE A 16 17.44 -3.76 7.65
N GLN A 17 16.63 -4.04 8.69
CA GLN A 17 15.52 -4.98 8.61
C GLN A 17 14.48 -4.51 7.59
N ARG A 18 14.22 -3.20 7.53
CA ARG A 18 13.34 -2.62 6.51
C ARG A 18 13.88 -2.83 5.10
N HIS A 19 15.18 -2.67 4.90
CA HIS A 19 15.82 -2.95 3.63
C HIS A 19 15.65 -4.43 3.24
N LEU A 20 15.96 -5.37 4.14
CA LEU A 20 15.80 -6.81 3.88
C LEU A 20 14.37 -7.20 3.50
N LYS A 21 13.36 -6.62 4.18
CA LYS A 21 11.93 -6.83 3.84
C LYS A 21 11.56 -6.40 2.43
N THR A 22 12.37 -5.56 1.78
CA THR A 22 12.13 -5.14 0.39
C THR A 22 12.45 -6.27 -0.61
N HIS A 23 13.37 -7.17 -0.27
CA HIS A 23 13.67 -8.36 -1.08
C HIS A 23 12.58 -9.43 -0.97
N ALA A 24 11.87 -9.48 0.15
CA ALA A 24 10.78 -10.43 0.39
C ALA A 24 9.40 -9.88 -0.03
N ARG A 25 9.34 -8.80 -0.82
CA ARG A 25 8.05 -8.29 -1.29
C ARG A 25 7.49 -9.18 -2.39
N ALA A 26 6.16 -9.34 -2.32
CA ALA A 26 5.37 -9.80 -3.44
C ALA A 26 5.56 -8.85 -4.65
N ASP A 27 5.30 -9.35 -5.84
CA ASP A 27 5.44 -8.58 -7.08
C ASP A 27 4.62 -7.28 -7.01
N LYS A 28 5.04 -6.25 -7.74
CA LYS A 28 4.31 -4.97 -7.76
C LYS A 28 2.88 -5.14 -8.25
N GLU A 29 2.63 -6.18 -9.04
CA GLU A 29 1.31 -6.57 -9.55
C GLU A 29 0.53 -7.47 -8.59
N ASP A 30 1.20 -8.05 -7.59
CA ASP A 30 0.55 -8.88 -6.58
C ASP A 30 -0.20 -8.01 -5.57
N ARG A 31 -1.50 -7.83 -5.84
CA ARG A 31 -2.45 -7.10 -5.00
C ARG A 31 -3.06 -7.98 -3.91
N THR A 32 -2.69 -9.26 -3.81
CA THR A 32 -3.21 -10.17 -2.79
C THR A 32 -2.49 -9.99 -1.45
N MET A 33 -1.24 -9.50 -1.48
CA MET A 33 -0.39 -9.36 -0.28
C MET A 33 0.24 -7.97 -0.18
N GLY A 34 0.34 -7.43 1.04
CA GLY A 34 1.08 -6.20 1.33
C GLY A 34 0.23 -4.92 1.45
N TRP A 35 0.89 -3.76 1.37
CA TRP A 35 0.25 -2.44 1.52
C TRP A 35 -0.04 -1.88 0.14
N TRP A 36 -1.28 -1.59 -0.22
CA TRP A 36 -1.60 -0.95 -1.50
C TRP A 36 -2.82 -0.03 -1.39
N CYS A 37 -2.89 0.98 -2.26
CA CYS A 37 -3.97 1.95 -2.21
C CYS A 37 -5.24 1.37 -2.81
N LYS A 38 -6.26 1.21 -1.97
CA LYS A 38 -7.59 0.73 -2.36
C LYS A 38 -8.58 1.86 -2.66
N GLY A 39 -8.13 3.10 -2.44
CA GLY A 39 -8.88 4.35 -2.50
C GLY A 39 -10.30 4.34 -1.97
N ILE A 40 -11.00 5.46 -2.19
CA ILE A 40 -12.45 5.60 -2.08
C ILE A 40 -12.90 6.72 -3.02
N PRO A 41 -13.23 6.48 -4.29
CA PRO A 41 -13.90 7.50 -5.09
C PRO A 41 -15.22 6.99 -5.68
N GLU A 42 -16.28 7.78 -5.54
CA GLU A 42 -17.47 7.64 -6.39
C GLU A 42 -17.05 7.84 -7.86
N GLY A 43 -17.40 6.90 -8.73
CA GLY A 43 -17.20 7.01 -10.19
C GLY A 43 -15.87 6.52 -10.77
N ALA A 44 -15.02 5.85 -9.98
CA ALA A 44 -13.82 5.18 -10.51
C ALA A 44 -14.13 3.74 -11.00
N GLU A 45 -13.21 3.12 -11.74
CA GLU A 45 -13.38 1.73 -12.17
C GLU A 45 -13.44 0.77 -10.99
N GLU A 46 -14.39 -0.17 -11.06
CA GLU A 46 -14.59 -1.20 -10.05
C GLU A 46 -13.55 -2.31 -10.19
N TYR A 47 -13.15 -2.93 -9.08
CA TYR A 47 -12.27 -4.07 -9.08
C TYR A 47 -12.58 -5.04 -7.93
N LEU A 48 -12.30 -6.33 -8.15
CA LEU A 48 -12.52 -7.39 -7.17
C LEU A 48 -11.31 -7.52 -6.23
N PHE A 49 -11.55 -7.58 -4.92
CA PHE A 49 -10.52 -7.83 -3.92
C PHE A 49 -11.02 -8.67 -2.74
N HIS A 50 -10.42 -9.86 -2.56
CA HIS A 50 -10.87 -10.86 -1.57
C HIS A 50 -12.39 -11.04 -1.60
N ASP A 51 -12.95 -11.25 -2.79
CA ASP A 51 -14.40 -11.40 -3.03
C ASP A 51 -15.28 -10.17 -2.74
N HIS A 52 -14.68 -9.02 -2.43
CA HIS A 52 -15.39 -7.77 -2.25
C HIS A 52 -15.13 -6.85 -3.45
N MET A 53 -16.21 -6.37 -4.07
CA MET A 53 -16.14 -5.31 -5.07
C MET A 53 -15.72 -4.00 -4.40
N ARG A 54 -14.75 -3.31 -4.99
CA ARG A 54 -14.23 -2.03 -4.52
C ARG A 54 -14.19 -1.04 -5.68
N VAL A 55 -14.31 0.24 -5.36
CA VAL A 55 -14.32 1.32 -6.35
C VAL A 55 -13.16 2.27 -6.06
N GLY A 56 -12.29 2.42 -7.07
CA GLY A 56 -11.19 3.38 -7.18
C GLY A 56 -9.95 3.22 -6.31
N GLY A 57 -9.27 4.34 -6.03
CA GLY A 57 -7.85 4.31 -5.64
C GLY A 57 -6.91 4.07 -6.82
N CYS A 58 -5.61 4.30 -6.63
CA CYS A 58 -4.63 4.11 -7.71
C CYS A 58 -4.11 2.67 -7.83
N CYS A 59 -4.55 1.76 -6.95
CA CYS A 59 -4.10 0.37 -6.89
C CYS A 59 -2.56 0.17 -6.78
N GLN A 60 -1.82 1.23 -6.44
CA GLN A 60 -0.37 1.17 -6.33
C GLN A 60 0.03 0.41 -5.07
N THR A 61 1.01 -0.48 -5.23
CA THR A 61 1.64 -1.19 -4.12
C THR A 61 2.68 -0.30 -3.43
N PHE A 62 2.61 -0.28 -2.11
CA PHE A 62 3.46 0.47 -1.22
C PHE A 62 4.40 -0.44 -0.48
N SER A 63 5.57 0.13 -0.26
CA SER A 63 6.64 -0.56 0.38
C SER A 63 6.37 -0.86 1.86
N ARG A 64 5.57 0.01 2.48
CA ARG A 64 5.42 0.13 3.92
C ARG A 64 4.02 0.67 4.24
N ARG A 65 3.50 0.30 5.40
CA ARG A 65 2.23 0.83 5.94
C ARG A 65 2.22 2.35 6.02
N ASP A 66 3.32 2.96 6.47
CA ASP A 66 3.40 4.41 6.61
C ASP A 66 3.44 5.16 5.28
N ALA A 67 3.94 4.52 4.21
CA ALA A 67 3.91 5.09 2.87
C ALA A 67 2.48 5.10 2.33
N LEU A 68 1.75 3.99 2.52
CA LEU A 68 0.31 3.93 2.24
C LEU A 68 -0.47 4.95 3.07
N LYS A 69 -0.20 5.03 4.38
CA LYS A 69 -0.87 6.01 5.27
C LYS A 69 -0.65 7.45 4.80
N ARG A 70 0.58 7.81 4.41
CA ARG A 70 0.90 9.14 3.87
C ARG A 70 0.21 9.40 2.54
N HIS A 71 0.12 8.40 1.67
CA HIS A 71 -0.62 8.49 0.42
C HIS A 71 -2.12 8.75 0.68
N THR A 72 -2.74 8.01 1.60
CA THR A 72 -4.17 8.14 1.92
C THR A 72 -4.52 9.31 2.84
N SER A 73 -3.55 10.01 3.42
CA SER A 73 -3.79 11.19 4.26
C SER A 73 -3.45 12.50 3.55
N ASN A 74 -2.97 12.43 2.32
CA ASN A 74 -2.66 13.60 1.51
C ASN A 74 -3.89 14.01 0.72
N MET A 75 -4.52 15.13 1.09
CA MET A 75 -5.72 15.66 0.41
C MET A 75 -5.45 16.05 -1.06
N ASN A 76 -4.19 16.25 -1.45
CA ASN A 76 -3.82 16.51 -2.84
C ASN A 76 -3.77 15.22 -3.70
N VAL A 77 -3.91 14.04 -3.08
CA VAL A 77 -3.94 12.76 -3.78
C VAL A 77 -5.42 12.42 -4.06
N PRO A 78 -5.83 12.30 -5.33
CA PRO A 78 -7.23 12.06 -5.69
C PRO A 78 -7.71 10.64 -5.36
N CYS A 79 -6.86 9.82 -4.74
CA CYS A 79 -7.18 8.45 -4.34
C CYS A 79 -8.06 8.38 -3.09
N THR A 80 -8.28 9.49 -2.38
CA THR A 80 -9.14 9.54 -1.20
C THR A 80 -10.29 10.52 -1.41
N GLY A 81 -11.47 9.98 -1.71
CA GLY A 81 -12.75 10.65 -1.55
C GLY A 81 -13.33 10.41 -0.16
N VAL A 82 -14.46 11.06 0.12
CA VAL A 82 -15.12 11.02 1.42
C VAL A 82 -15.53 9.57 1.72
N LEU A 83 -15.17 9.09 2.91
CA LEU A 83 -15.57 7.77 3.43
C LEU A 83 -17.10 7.63 3.42
N ALA A 84 -17.68 7.13 2.33
CA ALA A 84 -19.01 6.56 2.35
C ALA A 84 -18.90 5.21 3.08
N TRP A 85 -19.11 5.30 4.39
CA TRP A 85 -19.21 4.21 5.35
C TRP A 85 -20.05 3.03 4.82
N GLY A 86 -19.47 1.82 4.87
CA GLY A 86 -20.14 0.58 4.49
C GLY A 86 -19.58 -0.68 5.17
N LEU A 87 -18.83 -0.56 6.27
CA LEU A 87 -18.70 -1.66 7.22
C LEU A 87 -20.01 -1.70 8.02
N LYS A 88 -20.96 -2.53 7.59
CA LYS A 88 -21.85 -3.15 8.56
C LYS A 88 -21.08 -4.34 9.12
N GLU A 89 -20.84 -4.29 10.43
CA GLU A 89 -20.43 -5.45 11.20
C GLU A 89 -21.52 -6.52 11.07
N GLU A 90 -21.14 -7.72 10.64
CA GLU A 90 -21.80 -8.98 10.98
C GLU A 90 -20.79 -9.87 11.72
#